data_AF-T1PKF5-F1
#
_entry.id   AF-T1PKF5-F1
#
_cell.length_a   1.000
_cell.length_b   1.000
_cell.length_c   1.000
_cell.angle_alpha   90.00
_cell.angle_beta   90.00
_cell.angle_gamma   90.00
#
_symmetry.space_group_name_H-M   'P 1'
#
loop_
_entity.id
_entity.type
_entity.pdbx_description
1 polymer ?
#
loop_
_entity_poly.entity_id
_entity_poly.type
_entity_poly.pdbx_seq_one_letter_code
_entity_poly.pdbx_strand_id
1 'polypeptide(L)'
;MHEGRLNCAKVRDALRQGACLFVPYDPDFNHSPCLKSGHKAHWALIIGYLITDNDEFYVIARHGKAKNLAVWSLQSLSDSNANLIEFAQPKGYPDCDFLLPPGGIGGNLGLRERAIIVKGLPLETTTIS
;
A
#
# COMPACT_ATOMS: atom_id res chain seq x y z
N MET A 1 10.08 -5.47 7.04
CA MET A 1 9.52 -5.44 5.67
C MET A 1 8.67 -6.69 5.47
N HIS A 2 7.51 -6.56 4.83
CA HIS A 2 6.69 -7.67 4.34
C HIS A 2 6.99 -7.91 2.86
N GLU A 3 6.93 -9.17 2.44
CA GLU A 3 7.15 -9.64 1.08
C GLU A 3 6.07 -10.66 0.71
N GLY A 4 5.59 -10.58 -0.52
CA GLY A 4 4.46 -11.32 -1.05
C GLY A 4 3.15 -10.52 -1.02
N ARG A 5 2.09 -11.19 -1.48
CA ARG A 5 0.72 -10.66 -1.54
C ARG A 5 0.30 -10.00 -0.23
N LEU A 6 -0.34 -8.84 -0.32
CA LEU A 6 -0.85 -8.11 0.83
C LEU A 6 -2.13 -8.74 1.38
N ASN A 7 -2.95 -9.34 0.51
CA ASN A 7 -4.14 -10.06 0.95
C ASN A 7 -3.80 -11.46 1.46
N CYS A 8 -3.08 -11.53 2.58
CA CYS A 8 -2.64 -12.78 3.22
C CYS A 8 -2.89 -12.74 4.73
N ALA A 9 -2.88 -13.92 5.38
CA ALA A 9 -3.12 -14.06 6.82
C ALA A 9 -2.20 -13.16 7.65
N LYS A 10 -0.89 -13.14 7.34
CA LYS A 10 0.10 -12.32 8.06
C LYS A 10 -0.24 -10.84 8.10
N VAL A 11 -0.71 -10.26 6.99
CA VAL A 11 -1.08 -8.84 6.91
C VAL A 11 -2.41 -8.59 7.61
N ARG A 12 -3.41 -9.46 7.40
CA ARG A 12 -4.71 -9.37 8.07
C ARG A 12 -4.55 -9.45 9.59
N ASP A 13 -3.71 -10.36 10.09
CA ASP A 13 -3.47 -10.54 11.51
C ASP A 13 -2.67 -9.38 12.11
N ALA A 14 -1.72 -8.81 11.36
CA ALA A 14 -1.03 -7.60 11.79
C ALA A 14 -2.00 -6.42 11.95
N LEU A 15 -2.92 -6.23 10.99
CA LEU A 15 -3.97 -5.20 11.07
C LEU A 15 -4.89 -5.43 12.29
N ARG A 16 -5.30 -6.67 12.55
CA ARG A 16 -6.09 -7.04 13.75
C ARG A 16 -5.36 -6.75 15.07
N GLN A 17 -4.02 -6.82 15.06
CA GLN A 17 -3.18 -6.45 16.20
C GLN A 17 -2.89 -4.94 16.28
N GLY A 18 -3.56 -4.13 15.47
CA GLY A 18 -3.42 -2.67 15.48
C GLY A 18 -2.17 -2.14 14.77
N ALA A 19 -1.56 -2.93 13.86
CA ALA A 19 -0.47 -2.46 13.03
C ALA A 19 -0.97 -1.46 11.96
N CYS A 20 -0.09 -0.54 11.56
CA CYS A 20 -0.26 0.25 10.33
C CYS A 20 0.62 -0.33 9.22
N LEU A 21 0.26 -0.08 7.96
CA LEU A 21 1.06 -0.48 6.81
C LEU A 21 1.39 0.70 5.90
N PHE A 22 2.64 0.80 5.45
CA PHE A 22 2.98 1.60 4.27
C PHE A 22 3.01 0.69 3.05
N VAL A 23 2.14 0.98 2.09
CA VAL A 23 1.95 0.18 0.89
C VAL A 23 2.24 1.04 -0.35
N PRO A 24 3.24 0.68 -1.16
CA PRO A 24 3.37 1.20 -2.50
C PRO A 24 2.34 0.52 -3.41
N TYR A 25 1.66 1.25 -4.28
CA TYR A 25 0.64 0.72 -5.18
C TYR A 25 0.55 1.54 -6.46
N ASP A 26 -0.18 1.04 -7.44
CA ASP A 26 -0.45 1.69 -8.74
C ASP A 26 -1.73 2.53 -8.66
N PRO A 27 -1.64 3.87 -8.57
CA PRO A 27 -2.81 4.73 -8.38
C PRO A 27 -3.51 5.06 -9.70
N ASP A 28 -4.85 5.09 -9.67
CA ASP A 28 -5.61 5.76 -10.73
C ASP A 28 -5.69 7.29 -10.50
N PHE A 29 -6.32 8.03 -11.41
CA PHE A 29 -6.54 9.48 -11.32
C PHE A 29 -7.31 9.89 -10.05
N ASN A 30 -8.19 9.03 -9.54
CA ASN A 30 -8.89 9.23 -8.26
C ASN A 30 -8.09 8.71 -7.04
N HIS A 31 -6.86 8.25 -7.26
CA HIS A 31 -5.95 7.58 -6.32
C HIS A 31 -6.38 6.20 -5.83
N SER A 32 -7.48 5.62 -6.34
CA SER A 32 -7.81 4.23 -6.00
C SER A 32 -6.77 3.27 -6.57
N PRO A 33 -6.54 2.11 -5.94
CA PRO A 33 -5.70 1.07 -6.50
C PRO A 33 -6.22 0.63 -7.87
N CYS A 34 -5.32 0.54 -8.85
CA CYS A 34 -5.64 0.06 -10.18
C CYS A 34 -4.56 -0.88 -10.71
N LEU A 35 -4.72 -1.31 -11.97
CA LEU A 35 -3.83 -2.22 -12.69
C LEU A 35 -3.41 -1.60 -14.03
N LYS A 36 -2.84 -0.39 -13.97
CA LYS A 36 -2.35 0.39 -15.13
C LYS A 36 -0.83 0.28 -15.25
N SER A 37 -0.36 -0.97 -15.22
CA SER A 37 1.05 -1.36 -15.38
C SER A 37 2.04 -0.76 -14.37
N GLY A 38 1.58 -0.15 -13.27
CA GLY A 38 2.41 0.21 -12.13
C GLY A 38 3.60 1.12 -12.44
N HIS A 39 3.52 1.91 -13.52
CA HIS A 39 4.62 2.77 -13.99
C HIS A 39 4.97 3.88 -12.98
N LYS A 40 4.00 4.27 -12.14
CA LYS A 40 4.12 5.36 -11.18
C LYS A 40 3.59 4.93 -9.83
N ALA A 41 4.41 4.15 -9.11
CA ALA A 41 4.10 3.77 -7.75
C ALA A 41 3.81 5.00 -6.87
N HIS A 42 2.75 4.89 -6.08
CA HIS A 42 2.39 5.87 -5.05
C HIS A 42 2.27 5.19 -3.70
N TRP A 43 2.35 5.96 -2.62
CA TRP A 43 2.31 5.42 -1.27
C TRP A 43 0.96 5.67 -0.61
N ALA A 44 0.43 4.63 0.03
CA ALA A 44 -0.69 4.70 0.96
C ALA A 44 -0.24 4.26 2.35
N LEU A 45 -0.73 4.97 3.36
CA LEU A 45 -0.68 4.56 4.76
C LEU A 45 -2.02 3.91 5.12
N ILE A 46 -1.98 2.63 5.44
CA ILE A 46 -3.12 1.88 5.97
C ILE A 46 -3.14 2.03 7.48
N ILE A 47 -4.25 2.57 7.98
CA ILE A 47 -4.43 2.93 9.40
C ILE A 47 -5.52 2.13 10.10
N GLY A 48 -6.18 1.23 9.38
CA GLY A 48 -7.28 0.43 9.91
C GLY A 48 -7.90 -0.44 8.84
N TYR A 49 -8.94 -1.16 9.23
CA TYR A 49 -9.63 -2.11 8.37
C TYR A 49 -11.11 -2.20 8.70
N LEU A 50 -11.85 -2.84 7.81
CA LEU A 50 -13.24 -3.25 8.00
C LEU A 50 -13.44 -4.60 7.30
N ILE A 51 -14.27 -5.45 7.90
CA ILE A 51 -14.59 -6.78 7.39
C ILE A 51 -16.11 -6.82 7.21
N THR A 52 -16.58 -7.24 6.04
CA THR A 52 -18.02 -7.36 5.76
C THR A 52 -18.57 -8.68 6.32
N ASP A 53 -19.90 -8.82 6.34
CA ASP A 53 -20.56 -10.08 6.75
C ASP A 53 -20.17 -11.28 5.86
N ASN A 54 -19.68 -11.01 4.65
CA ASN A 54 -19.18 -12.03 3.71
C ASN A 54 -17.67 -12.31 3.87
N ASP A 55 -17.05 -11.87 4.96
CA ASP A 55 -15.61 -11.96 5.25
C ASP A 55 -14.70 -11.27 4.20
N GLU A 56 -15.24 -10.27 3.50
CA GLU A 56 -14.43 -9.44 2.59
C GLU A 56 -13.64 -8.40 3.37
N PHE A 57 -12.33 -8.35 3.14
CA PHE A 57 -11.43 -7.51 3.89
C PHE A 57 -11.16 -6.19 3.15
N TYR A 58 -11.45 -5.08 3.82
CA TYR A 58 -11.20 -3.72 3.34
C TYR A 58 -10.23 -2.99 4.26
N VAL A 59 -9.53 -2.01 3.71
CA VAL A 59 -8.56 -1.19 4.42
C VAL A 59 -8.92 0.28 4.38
N ILE A 60 -8.65 0.98 5.47
CA ILE A 60 -8.78 2.44 5.57
C ILE A 60 -7.41 3.04 5.25
N ALA A 61 -7.35 3.82 4.18
CA ALA A 61 -6.11 4.34 3.62
C ALA A 61 -6.05 5.88 3.64
N ARG A 62 -4.88 6.41 4.01
CA ARG A 62 -4.44 7.77 3.68
C ARG A 62 -3.49 7.71 2.50
N HIS A 63 -3.70 8.54 1.49
CA HIS A 63 -2.86 8.55 0.29
C HIS A 63 -2.54 9.96 -0.17
N GLY A 64 -1.30 10.17 -0.59
CA GLY A 64 -0.84 11.47 -1.13
C GLY A 64 -1.22 12.66 -0.24
N LYS A 65 -1.79 13.70 -0.86
CA LYS A 65 -2.23 14.93 -0.19
C LYS A 65 -3.75 15.00 0.02
N ALA A 66 -4.46 13.88 -0.14
CA ALA A 66 -5.91 13.85 -0.03
C ALA A 66 -6.35 14.13 1.42
N LYS A 67 -7.39 14.96 1.58
CA LYS A 67 -7.97 15.28 2.90
C LYS A 67 -8.83 14.13 3.45
N ASN A 68 -9.43 13.36 2.55
CA ASN A 68 -10.37 12.30 2.90
C ASN A 68 -9.65 10.97 3.02
N LEU A 69 -10.13 10.14 3.95
CA LEU A 69 -9.75 8.73 4.00
C LEU A 69 -10.43 7.98 2.87
N ALA A 70 -9.73 6.98 2.33
CA ALA A 70 -10.28 6.07 1.35
C ALA A 70 -10.52 4.70 1.97
N VAL A 71 -11.50 3.98 1.45
CA VAL A 71 -11.78 2.59 1.81
C VAL A 71 -11.61 1.76 0.55
N TRP A 72 -10.70 0.79 0.59
CA TRP A 72 -10.37 -0.06 -0.56
C TRP A 72 -10.41 -1.53 -0.18
N SER A 73 -10.78 -2.39 -1.13
CA SER A 73 -10.59 -3.83 -0.98
C SER A 73 -9.10 -4.14 -0.77
N LEU A 74 -8.79 -4.95 0.24
CA LEU A 74 -7.42 -5.43 0.47
C LEU A 74 -6.93 -6.26 -0.71
N GLN A 75 -7.83 -6.98 -1.39
CA GLN A 75 -7.50 -7.72 -2.61
C GLN A 75 -7.05 -6.76 -3.72
N SER A 76 -7.85 -5.74 -4.03
CA SER A 76 -7.51 -4.76 -5.08
C SER A 76 -6.21 -4.01 -4.78
N LEU A 77 -5.97 -3.62 -3.53
CA LEU A 77 -4.71 -3.00 -3.12
C LEU A 77 -3.52 -3.97 -3.28
N SER A 78 -3.72 -5.25 -2.91
CA SER A 78 -2.72 -6.31 -3.10
C SER A 78 -2.39 -6.54 -4.57
N ASP A 79 -3.39 -6.56 -5.45
CA ASP A 79 -3.19 -6.70 -6.91
C ASP A 79 -2.44 -5.51 -7.48
N SER A 80 -2.82 -4.30 -7.07
CA SER A 80 -2.14 -3.06 -7.48
C SER A 80 -0.68 -3.00 -7.04
N ASN A 81 -0.36 -3.45 -5.82
CA ASN A 81 1.02 -3.56 -5.32
C ASN A 81 1.85 -4.62 -6.08
N ALA A 82 1.23 -5.72 -6.52
CA ALA A 82 1.92 -6.74 -7.30
C ALA A 82 2.12 -6.34 -8.78
N ASN A 83 1.38 -5.33 -9.25
CA ASN A 83 1.49 -4.81 -10.61
C ASN A 83 2.56 -3.71 -10.76
N LEU A 84 3.36 -3.44 -9.73
CA LEU A 84 4.46 -2.47 -9.83
C LEU A 84 5.61 -3.03 -10.69
N ILE A 85 5.94 -2.34 -11.79
CA ILE A 85 6.91 -2.84 -12.78
C ILE A 85 8.15 -1.95 -12.83
N GLU A 86 7.97 -0.65 -13.06
CA GLU A 86 9.08 0.24 -13.38
C GLU A 86 8.94 1.62 -12.72
N PHE A 87 10.03 2.38 -12.79
CA PHE A 87 10.07 3.77 -12.34
C PHE A 87 9.91 4.69 -13.55
N ALA A 88 8.83 5.46 -13.60
CA ALA A 88 8.69 6.53 -14.58
C ALA A 88 9.36 7.82 -14.11
N GLN A 89 10.25 8.36 -14.94
CA GLN A 89 10.94 9.64 -14.70
C GLN A 89 9.95 10.76 -14.35
N PRO A 90 10.13 11.46 -13.21
CA PRO A 90 9.28 12.59 -12.86
C PRO A 90 9.51 13.77 -13.83
N LYS A 91 8.41 14.37 -14.31
CA LYS A 91 8.47 15.50 -15.28
C LYS A 91 9.29 16.71 -14.80
N GLY A 92 9.37 16.92 -13.48
CA GLY A 92 10.13 18.04 -12.90
C GLY A 92 11.64 17.82 -12.83
N TYR A 93 12.12 16.63 -13.19
CA TYR A 93 13.51 16.23 -13.07
C TYR A 93 13.96 15.43 -14.32
N PRO A 94 13.78 15.95 -15.55
CA PRO A 94 14.02 15.17 -16.77
C PRO A 94 15.47 14.72 -16.93
N ASP A 95 16.42 15.51 -16.41
CA ASP A 95 17.86 15.29 -16.58
C ASP A 95 18.54 14.72 -15.32
N CYS A 96 17.75 14.27 -14.33
CA CYS A 96 18.30 13.69 -13.11
C CYS A 96 18.41 12.17 -13.21
N ASP A 97 19.56 11.63 -12.82
CA ASP A 97 19.71 10.20 -12.62
C ASP A 97 19.11 9.77 -11.28
N PHE A 98 18.27 8.74 -11.32
CA PHE A 98 17.72 8.10 -10.13
C PHE A 98 18.40 6.75 -9.94
N LEU A 99 19.01 6.56 -8.78
CA LEU A 99 19.59 5.27 -8.41
C LEU A 99 18.47 4.30 -8.04
N LEU A 100 18.32 3.25 -8.83
CA LEU A 100 17.38 2.16 -8.58
C LEU A 100 18.12 0.93 -8.07
N PRO A 101 17.48 0.09 -7.24
CA PRO A 101 18.05 -1.22 -6.92
C PRO A 101 18.20 -2.08 -8.19
N PRO A 102 19.06 -3.11 -8.19
CA PRO A 102 19.12 -4.08 -9.28
C PRO A 102 17.73 -4.64 -9.62
N GLY A 103 17.35 -4.55 -10.90
CA GLY A 103 16.03 -4.94 -11.40
C GLY A 103 14.93 -3.87 -11.24
N GLY A 104 15.26 -2.68 -10.73
CA GLY A 104 14.32 -1.56 -10.62
C GLY A 104 13.20 -1.78 -9.61
N ILE A 105 12.07 -1.08 -9.80
CA ILE A 105 10.90 -1.13 -8.91
C ILE A 105 10.23 -2.50 -8.90
N GLY A 106 10.17 -3.19 -10.05
CA GLY A 106 9.66 -4.55 -10.16
C GLY A 106 10.69 -5.63 -9.78
N GLY A 107 11.94 -5.26 -9.52
CA GLY A 107 13.01 -6.20 -9.17
C GLY A 107 12.85 -6.79 -7.78
N ASN A 108 13.67 -7.80 -7.46
CA ASN A 108 13.62 -8.49 -6.18
C ASN A 108 13.86 -7.55 -4.99
N LEU A 109 14.65 -6.49 -5.16
CA LEU A 109 14.90 -5.47 -4.14
C LEU A 109 14.04 -4.20 -4.31
N GLY A 110 13.05 -4.25 -5.22
CA GLY A 110 12.15 -3.14 -5.52
C GLY A 110 10.98 -3.01 -4.55
N LEU A 111 9.82 -2.58 -5.06
CA LEU A 111 8.60 -2.32 -4.27
C LEU A 111 7.46 -3.30 -4.57
N ARG A 112 7.53 -4.04 -5.68
CA ARG A 112 6.53 -5.02 -6.08
C ARG A 112 6.36 -6.08 -4.99
N GLU A 113 5.10 -6.36 -4.62
CA GLU A 113 4.75 -7.35 -3.59
C GLU A 113 5.46 -7.09 -2.25
N ARG A 114 5.69 -5.83 -1.91
CA ARG A 114 6.33 -5.44 -0.66
C ARG A 114 5.56 -4.33 0.05
N ALA A 115 5.62 -4.36 1.38
CA ALA A 115 5.05 -3.33 2.24
C ALA A 115 5.84 -3.22 3.55
N ILE A 116 5.75 -2.09 4.22
CA ILE A 116 6.31 -1.93 5.57
C ILE A 116 5.16 -2.10 6.56
N ILE A 117 5.28 -3.08 7.46
CA ILE A 117 4.35 -3.26 8.58
C ILE A 117 4.96 -2.58 9.81
N VAL A 118 4.24 -1.63 10.38
CA VAL A 118 4.63 -0.90 11.60
C VAL A 118 3.77 -1.41 12.75
N LYS A 119 4.40 -2.02 13.74
CA LYS A 119 3.76 -2.62 14.92
C LYS A 119 4.10 -1.82 16.18
N GLY A 120 3.39 -2.10 17.28
CA GLY A 120 3.67 -1.49 18.58
C GLY A 120 3.39 0.01 18.63
N LEU A 121 2.42 0.47 17.83
CA LEU A 121 1.95 1.84 17.92
C LEU A 121 1.18 2.01 19.23
N PRO A 122 1.31 3.16 19.92
CA PRO A 122 0.55 3.43 21.13
C PRO A 122 -0.93 3.50 20.76
N LEU A 123 -1.67 2.44 21.09
CA LEU A 123 -3.12 2.43 21.03
C LEU A 123 -3.62 3.02 22.34
N GLU A 124 -4.02 4.29 22.32
CA GLU A 124 -4.88 4.79 23.39
C GLU A 124 -6.22 4.06 23.25
N THR A 125 -6.43 3.10 24.15
CA THR A 125 -7.69 2.35 24.18
C THR A 125 -8.71 3.26 24.84
N THR A 126 -9.35 4.12 24.06
CA THR A 126 -10.50 4.88 24.55
C THR A 126 -11.67 3.91 24.62
N THR A 127 -11.90 3.34 25.81
CA THR A 127 -13.17 2.67 26.12
C THR A 127 -14.29 3.69 25.91
N ILE A 128 -15.10 3.49 24.89
CA ILE A 128 -16.35 4.23 24.73
C ILE A 128 -17.32 3.59 25.73
N SER A 129 -17.54 4.27 26.85
CA SER A 129 -18.59 3.98 27.83
C SER A 129 -19.97 4.29 27.30
#